data_AF-A0A8C0QTY7-F1
#
_entry.id   AF-A0A8C0QTY7-F1
#
_cell.length_a   1.000
_cell.length_b   1.000
_cell.length_c   1.000
_cell.angle_alpha   90.00
_cell.angle_beta   90.00
_cell.angle_gamma   90.00
#
_symmetry.space_group_name_H-M   'P 1'
#
loop_
_entity.id
_entity.type
_entity.pdbx_description
1 polymer ?
#
loop_
_entity_poly.entity_id
_entity_poly.type
_entity_poly.pdbx_seq_one_letter_code
_entity_poly.pdbx_strand_id
1 'polypeptide(L)'
;MNFNTILEEILIKRSQQKKKTSPLNYKERLFVLTKSMLTYYEGRAEKKYRKGFIDVSKIKCVEIVKNDDVVIPCQNKYPFQVVHDANTLYVFAPSAQSRDRWVKKLKEEIKNNNNIMIKYHPKFWADGSYQCCRQTEKLAPGCEKYNLFESSKYLFYFVIICVQDIHTIGIA
;
A
#
# COMPACT_ATOMS: atom_id res chain seq x y z
N MET A 1 16.66 -18.64 -4.05
CA MET A 1 16.14 -17.30 -3.68
C MET A 1 16.71 -16.30 -4.69
N ASN A 2 15.91 -15.34 -5.15
CA ASN A 2 16.38 -14.36 -6.14
C ASN A 2 17.19 -13.29 -5.38
N PHE A 3 18.50 -13.16 -5.64
CA PHE A 3 19.42 -12.28 -4.89
C PHE A 3 19.07 -10.78 -4.97
N ASN A 4 18.09 -10.42 -5.80
CA ASN A 4 17.63 -9.05 -6.03
C ASN A 4 16.29 -8.71 -5.35
N THR A 5 15.76 -9.61 -4.51
CA THR A 5 14.52 -9.37 -3.77
C THR A 5 14.75 -8.48 -2.55
N ILE A 6 13.99 -7.40 -2.45
CA ILE A 6 14.01 -6.44 -1.33
C ILE A 6 13.00 -6.85 -0.26
N LEU A 7 11.78 -7.20 -0.66
CA LEU A 7 10.72 -7.71 0.20
C LEU A 7 9.98 -8.86 -0.49
N GLU A 8 9.63 -9.89 0.26
CA GLU A 8 8.73 -10.95 -0.17
C GLU A 8 7.77 -11.27 0.99
N GLU A 9 6.46 -11.23 0.73
CA GLU A 9 5.44 -11.51 1.74
C GLU A 9 4.10 -11.91 1.11
N ILE A 10 3.33 -12.72 1.82
CA ILE A 10 1.95 -13.04 1.47
C ILE A 10 1.04 -11.89 1.90
N LEU A 11 0.41 -11.22 0.94
CA LEU A 11 -0.51 -10.10 1.18
C LEU A 11 -1.83 -10.31 0.44
N ILE A 12 -2.89 -9.63 0.88
CA ILE A 12 -4.18 -9.69 0.20
C ILE A 12 -4.30 -8.54 -0.81
N LYS A 13 -4.49 -8.90 -2.08
CA LYS A 13 -4.72 -7.97 -3.17
C LYS A 13 -6.21 -7.75 -3.38
N ARG A 14 -6.65 -6.48 -3.47
CA ARG A 14 -7.98 -6.12 -3.99
C ARG A 14 -8.00 -6.16 -5.51
N SER A 15 -9.11 -6.60 -6.11
CA SER A 15 -9.35 -6.44 -7.54
C SER A 15 -9.39 -4.95 -7.92
N GLN A 16 -8.80 -4.62 -9.05
CA GLN A 16 -8.95 -3.30 -9.67
C GLN A 16 -10.23 -3.39 -10.51
N GLN A 17 -11.35 -2.87 -9.99
CA GLN A 17 -12.64 -2.94 -10.65
C GLN A 17 -12.57 -2.26 -12.03
N LYS A 18 -12.50 -3.03 -13.13
CA LYS A 18 -12.51 -2.46 -14.49
C LYS A 18 -13.87 -1.83 -14.83
N LYS A 19 -14.97 -2.47 -14.40
CA LYS A 19 -16.35 -1.95 -14.50
C LYS A 19 -16.86 -1.60 -13.10
N LYS A 20 -17.66 -0.53 -12.97
CA LYS A 20 -18.22 -0.07 -11.68
C LYS A 20 -19.05 -1.14 -10.96
N THR A 21 -19.77 -1.97 -11.72
CA THR A 21 -20.65 -3.03 -11.18
C THR A 21 -19.94 -4.33 -10.81
N SER A 22 -18.64 -4.48 -11.12
CA SER A 22 -17.93 -5.72 -10.83
C SER A 22 -17.66 -5.87 -9.33
N PRO A 23 -17.86 -7.06 -8.74
CA PRO A 23 -17.61 -7.29 -7.33
C PRO A 23 -16.15 -7.06 -6.95
N LEU A 24 -15.93 -6.59 -5.72
CA LEU A 24 -14.60 -6.48 -5.12
C LEU A 24 -14.14 -7.86 -4.66
N ASN A 25 -13.07 -8.36 -5.28
CA ASN A 25 -12.46 -9.62 -4.92
C ASN A 25 -11.18 -9.36 -4.13
N TYR A 26 -11.00 -10.12 -3.05
CA TYR A 26 -9.83 -10.06 -2.19
C TYR A 26 -9.11 -11.40 -2.34
N LYS A 27 -7.88 -11.37 -2.85
CA LYS A 27 -7.12 -12.59 -3.12
C LYS A 27 -5.74 -12.51 -2.49
N GLU A 28 -5.40 -13.53 -1.73
CA GLU A 28 -4.06 -13.71 -1.20
C GLU A 28 -3.06 -13.96 -2.34
N ARG A 29 -1.93 -13.24 -2.32
CA ARG A 29 -0.88 -13.33 -3.32
C ARG A 29 0.48 -13.18 -2.64
N LEU A 30 1.47 -13.90 -3.15
CA LEU A 30 2.87 -13.65 -2.79
C LEU A 30 3.36 -12.42 -3.54
N PHE A 31 3.57 -11.33 -2.82
CA PHE A 31 4.18 -10.12 -3.36
C PHE A 31 5.69 -10.20 -3.23
N VAL A 32 6.39 -9.77 -4.28
CA VAL A 32 7.85 -9.71 -4.35
C VAL A 32 8.23 -8.34 -4.91
N LEU A 33 8.96 -7.57 -4.13
CA LEU A 33 9.54 -6.28 -4.52
C LEU A 33 11.00 -6.47 -4.90
N THR A 34 11.37 -5.98 -6.07
CA THR A 34 12.76 -5.77 -6.51
C THR A 34 12.96 -4.30 -6.84
N LYS A 35 14.20 -3.90 -7.16
CA LYS A 35 14.50 -2.51 -7.58
C LYS A 35 13.74 -2.06 -8.83
N SER A 36 13.37 -3.00 -9.70
CA SER A 36 12.73 -2.69 -10.98
C SER A 36 11.24 -2.98 -10.99
N MET A 37 10.76 -3.93 -10.18
CA MET A 37 9.40 -4.44 -10.29
C MET A 37 8.78 -4.78 -8.93
N LEU A 38 7.49 -4.46 -8.79
CA LEU A 38 6.60 -5.05 -7.81
C LEU A 38 5.77 -6.15 -8.49
N THR A 39 6.07 -7.41 -8.18
CA THR A 39 5.43 -8.57 -8.81
C THR A 39 4.55 -9.32 -7.80
N TYR A 40 3.45 -9.90 -8.25
CA TYR A 40 2.62 -10.77 -7.40
C TYR A 40 2.29 -12.11 -8.09
N TYR A 41 2.38 -13.18 -7.30
CA TYR A 41 2.24 -14.56 -7.73
C TYR A 41 1.04 -15.24 -7.08
N GLU A 42 0.47 -16.23 -7.77
CA GLU A 42 -0.49 -17.16 -7.19
C GLU A 42 0.29 -18.27 -6.46
N GLY A 43 0.01 -18.46 -5.16
CA GLY A 43 0.70 -19.42 -4.30
C GLY A 43 0.03 -20.79 -4.32
N ARG A 44 0.27 -21.58 -5.37
CA ARG A 44 0.10 -23.05 -5.29
C ARG A 44 1.48 -23.67 -5.04
N ALA A 45 1.51 -24.68 -4.18
CA ALA A 45 2.71 -25.29 -3.59
C ALA A 45 3.82 -25.70 -4.58
N GLU A 46 3.51 -25.86 -5.87
CA GLU A 46 4.43 -26.45 -6.84
C GLU A 46 4.97 -25.46 -7.89
N LYS A 47 4.28 -24.35 -8.20
CA LYS A 47 4.73 -23.35 -9.19
C LYS A 47 4.22 -21.93 -8.88
N LYS A 48 5.15 -20.98 -8.64
CA LYS A 48 4.86 -19.54 -8.53
C LYS A 48 4.41 -18.99 -9.90
N TYR A 49 3.11 -19.04 -10.22
CA TYR A 49 2.57 -18.44 -11.45
C TYR A 49 2.42 -16.92 -11.29
N ARG A 50 3.15 -16.13 -12.10
CA ARG A 50 3.09 -14.67 -12.09
C ARG A 50 1.70 -14.20 -12.54
N LYS A 51 0.97 -13.49 -11.67
CA LYS A 51 -0.36 -12.94 -11.99
C LYS A 51 -0.31 -11.50 -12.49
N GLY A 52 0.76 -10.78 -12.18
CA GLY A 52 0.97 -9.43 -12.69
C GLY A 52 2.19 -8.80 -12.04
N PHE A 53 2.56 -7.66 -12.60
CA PHE A 53 3.68 -6.87 -12.14
C PHE A 53 3.39 -5.39 -12.39
N ILE A 54 4.10 -4.54 -11.66
CA ILE A 54 4.12 -3.09 -11.83
C ILE A 54 5.59 -2.70 -11.88
N ASP A 55 6.00 -1.97 -12.92
CA ASP A 55 7.34 -1.40 -12.97
C ASP A 55 7.48 -0.33 -11.88
N VAL A 56 8.53 -0.39 -11.07
CA VAL A 56 8.78 0.58 -9.98
C VAL A 56 8.80 2.00 -10.52
N SER A 57 9.33 2.22 -11.73
CA SER A 57 9.36 3.53 -12.40
C SER A 57 7.99 4.09 -12.79
N LYS A 58 6.95 3.25 -12.86
CA LYS A 58 5.56 3.67 -13.17
C LYS A 58 4.74 3.98 -11.92
N ILE A 59 5.27 3.67 -10.74
CA ILE A 59 4.60 3.99 -9.48
C ILE A 59 4.72 5.48 -9.23
N LYS A 60 3.56 6.13 -9.04
CA LYS A 60 3.43 7.58 -8.85
C LYS A 60 3.18 7.96 -7.39
N CYS A 61 2.67 7.03 -6.57
CA CYS A 61 2.38 7.24 -5.16
C CYS A 61 2.26 5.90 -4.44
N VAL A 62 2.80 5.83 -3.23
CA VAL A 62 2.56 4.76 -2.27
C VAL A 62 2.25 5.35 -0.91
N GLU A 63 1.12 4.97 -0.33
CA GLU A 63 0.71 5.49 0.98
C GLU A 63 -0.24 4.53 1.72
N ILE A 64 -0.31 4.67 3.03
CA ILE A 64 -1.32 4.03 3.87
C ILE A 64 -2.72 4.54 3.45
N VAL A 65 -3.70 3.63 3.42
CA VAL A 65 -5.09 4.03 3.19
C VAL A 65 -5.73 4.33 4.53
N LYS A 66 -6.20 5.56 4.72
CA LYS A 66 -6.98 5.96 5.90
C LYS A 66 -8.33 5.25 5.82
N ASN A 67 -8.70 4.56 6.89
CA ASN A 67 -9.93 3.82 6.96
C ASN A 67 -10.62 4.13 8.30
N ASP A 68 -11.48 5.14 8.28
CA ASP A 68 -12.08 5.63 9.52
C ASP A 68 -13.36 4.83 9.88
N ASP A 69 -14.08 4.29 8.89
CA ASP A 69 -15.40 3.67 9.14
C ASP A 69 -15.76 2.49 8.21
N VAL A 70 -14.87 2.06 7.30
CA VAL A 70 -15.19 0.97 6.35
C VAL A 70 -14.80 -0.38 6.94
N VAL A 71 -15.78 -1.28 7.06
CA VAL A 71 -15.53 -2.67 7.42
C VAL A 71 -14.70 -3.32 6.30
N ILE A 72 -13.45 -3.67 6.61
CA ILE A 72 -12.59 -4.41 5.69
C ILE A 72 -13.07 -5.86 5.66
N PRO A 73 -13.51 -6.40 4.51
CA PRO A 73 -14.15 -7.72 4.44
C PRO A 73 -13.15 -8.88 4.48
N CYS A 74 -11.83 -8.63 4.45
CA CYS A 74 -10.79 -9.67 4.53
C CYS A 74 -10.12 -9.74 5.91
N GLN A 75 -9.39 -10.83 6.18
CA GLN A 75 -8.67 -11.05 7.45
C GLN A 75 -7.57 -10.00 7.71
N ASN A 76 -6.89 -9.54 6.66
CA ASN A 76 -5.84 -8.51 6.77
C ASN A 76 -6.49 -7.11 6.88
N LYS A 77 -6.21 -6.38 7.97
CA LYS A 77 -6.86 -5.10 8.29
C LYS A 77 -6.00 -3.85 8.05
N TYR A 78 -4.78 -4.02 7.55
CA TYR A 78 -3.82 -2.92 7.40
C TYR A 78 -3.58 -2.58 5.92
N PRO A 79 -4.43 -1.74 5.30
CA PRO A 79 -4.34 -1.43 3.89
C PRO A 79 -3.28 -0.37 3.56
N PHE A 80 -2.69 -0.51 2.39
CA PHE A 80 -1.93 0.53 1.71
C PHE A 80 -2.29 0.52 0.22
N GLN A 81 -1.97 1.61 -0.46
CA GLN A 81 -2.23 1.79 -1.88
C GLN A 81 -0.94 2.02 -2.66
N VAL A 82 -0.92 1.50 -3.89
CA VAL A 82 0.13 1.72 -4.89
C VAL A 82 -0.55 2.26 -6.13
N VAL A 83 -0.36 3.55 -6.41
CA VAL A 83 -0.90 4.23 -7.59
C VAL A 83 0.13 4.13 -8.72
N HIS A 84 -0.29 3.60 -9.86
CA HIS A 84 0.52 3.49 -11.06
C HIS A 84 -0.34 3.76 -12.30
N ASP A 85 0.23 4.42 -13.29
CA ASP A 85 -0.48 4.79 -14.53
C ASP A 85 -1.87 5.42 -14.27
N ALA A 86 -2.94 4.70 -14.60
CA ALA A 86 -4.35 5.06 -14.44
C ALA A 86 -5.08 4.22 -13.38
N ASN A 87 -4.36 3.41 -12.59
CA ASN A 87 -4.93 2.44 -11.68
C ASN A 87 -4.35 2.57 -10.26
N THR A 88 -5.21 2.33 -9.27
CA THR A 88 -4.78 2.19 -7.88
C THR A 88 -4.87 0.73 -7.47
N LEU A 89 -3.75 0.15 -7.06
CA LEU A 89 -3.69 -1.17 -6.43
C LEU A 89 -3.85 -1.01 -4.93
N TYR A 90 -4.84 -1.68 -4.34
CA TYR A 90 -5.00 -1.76 -2.89
C TYR A 90 -4.53 -3.11 -2.38
N VAL A 91 -3.68 -3.07 -1.36
CA VAL A 91 -3.04 -4.24 -0.75
C VAL A 91 -3.27 -4.21 0.76
N PHE A 92 -3.55 -5.35 1.37
CA PHE A 92 -3.84 -5.50 2.78
C PHE A 92 -2.78 -6.39 3.43
N ALA A 93 -2.05 -5.82 4.38
CA ALA A 93 -1.00 -6.49 5.13
C ALA A 93 -1.55 -7.19 6.40
N PRO A 94 -0.90 -8.28 6.86
CA PRO A 94 -1.33 -9.02 8.04
C PRO A 94 -1.17 -8.20 9.33
N SER A 95 -0.22 -7.27 9.39
CA SER A 95 0.04 -6.41 10.54
C SER A 95 0.37 -4.97 10.14
N ALA A 96 0.26 -4.03 11.09
CA ALA A 96 0.68 -2.65 10.90
C ALA A 96 2.18 -2.55 10.55
N GLN A 97 3.01 -3.34 11.24
CA GLN A 97 4.45 -3.37 11.00
C GLN A 97 4.80 -3.86 9.60
N SER A 98 4.06 -4.86 9.09
CA SER A 98 4.18 -5.33 7.71
C SER A 98 3.82 -4.22 6.73
N ARG A 99 2.64 -3.59 6.89
CA ARG A 99 2.19 -2.45 6.07
C ARG A 99 3.25 -1.34 6.02
N ASP A 100 3.75 -0.91 7.18
CA ASP A 100 4.67 0.22 7.29
C ASP A 100 6.01 -0.10 6.65
N ARG A 101 6.49 -1.35 6.79
CA ARG A 101 7.68 -1.85 6.10
C ARG A 101 7.52 -1.80 4.59
N TRP A 102 6.39 -2.26 4.07
CA TRP A 102 6.09 -2.23 2.63
C TRP A 102 6.01 -0.80 2.08
N VAL A 103 5.25 0.07 2.76
CA VAL A 103 5.13 1.49 2.36
C VAL A 103 6.49 2.17 2.38
N LYS A 104 7.28 1.98 3.44
CA LYS A 104 8.62 2.57 3.55
C LYS A 104 9.53 2.10 2.41
N LYS A 105 9.63 0.79 2.17
CA LYS A 105 10.52 0.25 1.14
C LYS A 105 10.08 0.66 -0.26
N LEU A 106 8.78 0.66 -0.56
CA LEU A 106 8.29 1.16 -1.83
C LEU A 106 8.57 2.65 -2.02
N LYS A 107 8.39 3.50 -0.99
CA LYS A 107 8.76 4.93 -1.04
C LYS A 107 10.25 5.12 -1.30
N GLU A 108 11.11 4.31 -0.69
CA GLU A 108 12.57 4.32 -0.93
C GLU A 108 12.92 4.00 -2.39
N GLU A 109 12.22 3.04 -3.01
CA GLU A 109 12.48 2.63 -4.40
C GLU A 109 11.96 3.65 -5.43
N ILE A 110 10.86 4.36 -5.14
CA ILE A 110 10.28 5.34 -6.08
C ILE A 110 10.81 6.75 -5.91
N LYS A 111 11.69 7.02 -4.93
CA LYS A 111 12.15 8.36 -4.56
C LYS A 111 12.79 9.17 -5.70
N ASN A 112 13.33 8.47 -6.70
CA ASN A 112 14.00 9.06 -7.86
C ASN A 112 13.12 9.04 -9.12
N ASN A 113 11.85 8.66 -9.01
CA ASN A 113 10.94 8.68 -10.15
C ASN A 113 10.55 10.13 -10.49
N ASN A 114 10.49 10.46 -11.78
CA ASN A 114 10.12 11.81 -12.24
C ASN A 114 8.60 12.05 -12.29
N ASN A 115 7.79 11.04 -11.96
CA ASN A 115 6.33 11.05 -12.11
C ASN A 115 5.58 10.95 -10.77
N ILE A 116 6.23 11.32 -9.66
CA ILE A 116 5.62 11.31 -8.33
C ILE A 116 4.49 12.35 -8.27
N MET A 117 3.32 11.94 -7.77
CA MET A 117 2.18 12.84 -7.66
C MET A 117 2.37 13.84 -6.52
N ILE A 118 1.87 15.06 -6.70
CA ILE A 118 1.87 16.09 -5.64
C ILE A 118 0.72 15.88 -4.65
N LYS A 119 -0.38 15.28 -5.12
CA LYS A 119 -1.56 14.97 -4.33
C LYS A 119 -2.03 13.54 -4.58
N TYR A 120 -2.66 12.94 -3.59
CA TYR A 120 -3.22 11.59 -3.66
C TYR A 120 -4.60 11.51 -3.00
N HIS A 121 -5.25 10.35 -3.11
CA HIS A 121 -6.53 10.07 -2.46
C HIS A 121 -6.30 9.20 -1.23
N PRO A 122 -6.52 9.68 0.00
CA PRO A 122 -6.18 8.96 1.22
C PRO A 122 -7.11 7.78 1.54
N LYS A 123 -8.33 7.76 0.97
CA LYS A 123 -9.33 6.71 1.21
C LYS A 123 -9.57 5.85 -0.04
N PHE A 124 -10.33 4.76 0.10
CA PHE A 124 -10.62 3.85 -1.00
C PHE A 124 -11.41 4.51 -2.14
N TRP A 125 -11.14 4.08 -3.37
CA TRP A 125 -12.12 4.10 -4.45
C TRP A 125 -13.10 2.93 -4.27
N ALA A 126 -14.39 3.20 -4.11
CA ALA A 126 -15.44 2.20 -3.97
C ALA A 126 -16.76 2.77 -4.51
N ASP A 127 -17.63 1.89 -5.04
CA ASP A 127 -18.97 2.25 -5.54
C ASP A 127 -18.96 3.42 -6.53
N GLY A 128 -17.91 3.47 -7.36
CA GLY A 128 -17.76 4.47 -8.40
C GLY A 128 -17.29 5.85 -7.95
N SER A 129 -16.83 6.02 -6.71
CA SER A 129 -16.26 7.27 -6.21
C SER A 129 -15.11 7.09 -5.20
N TYR A 130 -14.30 8.12 -5.01
CA TYR A 130 -13.35 8.21 -3.91
C TYR A 130 -14.06 8.54 -2.59
N GLN A 131 -13.83 7.74 -1.55
CA GLN A 131 -14.47 7.93 -0.24
C GLN A 131 -13.96 9.17 0.51
N CYS A 132 -12.86 9.80 0.07
CA CYS A 132 -12.29 11.00 0.68
C CYS A 132 -12.90 12.31 0.16
N CYS A 133 -13.24 12.39 -1.13
CA CYS A 133 -13.64 13.64 -1.79
C CYS A 133 -14.86 13.49 -2.71
N ARG A 134 -15.44 12.28 -2.78
CA ARG A 134 -16.61 11.91 -3.61
C ARG A 134 -16.43 12.09 -5.12
N GLN A 135 -15.21 12.37 -5.59
CA GLN A 135 -14.90 12.41 -7.02
C GLN A 135 -15.21 11.06 -7.68
N THR A 136 -15.87 11.10 -8.84
CA THR A 136 -16.42 9.93 -9.56
C THR A 136 -15.60 9.50 -10.78
N GLU A 137 -14.43 10.12 -10.97
CA GLU A 137 -13.45 9.77 -12.00
C GLU A 137 -12.17 9.23 -11.36
N LYS A 138 -11.68 8.08 -11.83
CA LYS A 138 -10.46 7.45 -11.27
C LYS A 138 -9.18 8.23 -11.56
N LEU A 139 -9.20 9.06 -12.59
CA LEU A 139 -8.07 9.91 -12.98
C LEU A 139 -8.14 11.29 -12.32
N ALA A 140 -9.14 11.54 -11.48
CA ALA A 140 -9.30 12.81 -10.84
C ALA A 140 -8.11 13.12 -9.91
N PRO A 141 -7.66 14.39 -9.87
CA PRO A 141 -6.50 14.78 -9.08
C PRO A 141 -6.72 14.49 -7.59
N GLY A 142 -5.66 14.05 -6.91
CA GLY A 142 -5.69 13.76 -5.48
C GLY A 142 -6.20 14.92 -4.63
N CYS A 143 -6.91 14.61 -3.55
CA CYS A 143 -7.48 15.61 -2.64
C CYS A 143 -6.57 15.96 -1.43
N GLU A 144 -5.55 15.16 -1.13
CA GLU A 144 -4.61 15.38 -0.03
C GLU A 144 -3.17 15.50 -0.56
N LYS A 145 -2.32 16.34 0.04
CA LYS A 145 -0.91 16.47 -0.35
C LYS A 145 -0.17 15.15 -0.11
N TYR A 146 0.63 14.72 -1.09
CA TYR A 146 1.46 13.52 -0.96
C TYR A 146 2.88 13.88 -0.51
N ASN A 147 3.31 13.32 0.61
CA ASN A 147 4.65 13.53 1.15
C ASN A 147 5.50 12.26 0.98
N LEU A 148 6.31 12.23 -0.06
CA LEU A 148 7.20 11.09 -0.35
C LEU A 148 8.28 10.90 0.74
N PHE A 149 8.79 11.99 1.31
CA PHE A 149 9.91 11.99 2.25
C PHE A 149 9.52 12.01 3.73
N GLU A 150 8.22 11.92 4.06
CA GLU A 150 7.76 12.04 5.45
C GLU A 150 7.95 10.77 6.30
N SER A 151 8.48 9.69 5.71
CA SER A 151 8.77 8.42 6.41
C SER A 151 9.72 8.55 7.61
N SER A 152 10.46 9.67 7.74
CA SER A 152 11.30 9.93 8.92
C SER A 152 10.54 10.46 10.15
N LYS A 153 9.37 11.07 10.00
CA LYS A 153 8.66 11.68 11.15
C LYS A 153 7.85 10.67 11.96
N TYR A 154 7.26 9.67 11.31
CA TYR A 154 6.50 8.62 12.00
C TYR A 154 7.41 7.68 12.81
N LEU A 155 8.66 7.45 12.37
CA LEU A 155 9.64 6.73 13.19
C LEU A 155 10.00 7.52 14.45
N PHE A 156 10.14 8.85 14.34
CA PHE A 156 10.34 9.72 15.50
C PHE A 156 9.14 9.71 16.44
N TYR A 157 7.91 9.81 15.92
CA TYR A 157 6.71 9.79 16.74
C TYR A 157 6.49 8.43 17.43
N PHE A 158 6.76 7.31 16.73
CA PHE A 158 6.64 5.97 17.30
C PHE A 158 7.75 5.68 18.32
N VAL A 159 8.98 6.15 18.10
CA VAL A 159 10.07 6.08 19.09
C VAL A 159 9.73 6.91 20.33
N ILE A 160 9.21 8.12 20.17
CA ILE A 160 8.80 8.95 21.31
C ILE A 160 7.70 8.28 22.14
N ILE A 161 6.66 7.73 21.49
CA ILE A 161 5.58 7.00 22.19
C ILE A 161 6.15 5.77 22.93
N CYS A 162 6.99 4.96 22.27
CA CYS A 162 7.59 3.78 22.92
C CYS A 162 8.53 4.15 24.09
N VAL A 163 9.21 5.30 24.05
CA VAL A 163 10.06 5.78 25.15
C VAL A 163 9.23 6.30 26.33
N GLN A 164 8.08 6.93 26.07
CA GLN A 164 7.19 7.39 27.13
C GLN A 164 6.54 6.24 27.90
N ASP A 165 6.23 5.12 27.25
CA ASP A 165 5.67 3.93 27.92
C ASP A 165 6.67 3.17 28.80
N ILE A 166 7.98 3.26 28.54
CA ILE A 166 9.02 2.60 29.35
C ILE A 166 9.24 3.32 30.69
N HIS A 167 8.99 4.63 30.76
CA HIS A 167 9.19 5.40 31.99
C HIS A 167 8.07 5.27 33.03
N THR A 168 7.01 4.50 32.77
CA THR A 168 5.89 4.30 33.73
C THR A 168 5.92 2.94 34.46
N ILE A 169 6.92 2.07 34.25
CA ILE A 169 7.00 0.75 34.92
C ILE A 169 8.15 0.70 35.96
N GLY A 170 8.61 1.85 36.46
CA GLY A 170 9.82 1.91 37.27
C GLY A 170 9.74 2.76 38.53
N ILE A 171 8.59 2.88 39.21
CA ILE A 171 8.53 3.34 40.61
C ILE A 171 7.33 2.68 41.30
N ALA A 172 7.60 1.56 41.97
CA ALA A 172 6.82 1.06 43.11
C ALA A 172 7.81 0.34 44.04
#